data_AF-A0A3C1RLE7-F1
#
_entry.id   AF-A0A3C1RLE7-F1
#
_cell.length_a   1.000
_cell.length_b   1.000
_cell.length_c   1.000
_cell.angle_alpha   90.00
_cell.angle_beta   90.00
_cell.angle_gamma   90.00
#
_symmetry.space_group_name_H-M   'P 1'
#
loop_
_entity.id
_entity.type
_entity.pdbx_description
1 polymer ?
#
loop_
_entity_poly.entity_id
_entity_poly.type
_entity_poly.pdbx_seq_one_letter_code
_entity_poly.pdbx_strand_id
1 'polypeptide(L)'
;MPIYWAFLTYMLLKPGEENHEYWFMFSGIDKILHLSIFAALGFFFIAAFPKIRFYYFIQIILLYAFLTEILQEEMGLGRSMETLDIVADTVGCLIGYYIYKFLEKRFL
;
A
#
# COMPACT_ATOMS: atom_id res chain seq x y z
N MET A 1 -12.99 -7.22 11.28
CA MET A 1 -12.59 -5.82 10.98
C MET A 1 -11.32 -5.38 11.71
N PRO A 2 -11.14 -5.48 13.04
CA PRO A 2 -9.94 -4.97 13.72
C PRO A 2 -8.65 -5.76 13.40
N ILE A 3 -8.75 -7.08 13.19
CA ILE A 3 -7.59 -7.94 12.93
C ILE A 3 -6.96 -7.67 11.55
N TYR A 4 -7.78 -7.46 10.51
CA TYR A 4 -7.29 -7.18 9.16
C TYR A 4 -6.54 -5.85 9.08
N TRP A 5 -7.09 -4.81 9.72
CA TRP A 5 -6.45 -3.51 9.82
C TRP A 5 -5.15 -3.58 10.62
N ALA A 6 -5.15 -4.23 11.79
CA ALA A 6 -3.94 -4.37 12.61
C ALA A 6 -2.84 -5.18 11.90
N PHE A 7 -3.21 -6.23 11.16
CA PHE A 7 -2.28 -7.02 10.37
C PHE A 7 -1.65 -6.22 9.22
N LEU A 8 -2.46 -5.47 8.46
CA LEU A 8 -1.98 -4.60 7.38
C LEU A 8 -1.06 -3.51 7.90
N THR A 9 -1.48 -2.82 8.96
CA THR A 9 -0.69 -1.78 9.62
C THR A 9 0.61 -2.37 10.15
N TYR A 10 0.59 -3.54 10.77
CA TYR A 10 1.81 -4.22 11.22
C TYR A 10 2.72 -4.62 10.05
N MET A 11 2.16 -5.12 8.95
CA MET A 11 2.93 -5.50 7.77
C MET A 11 3.53 -4.31 7.02
N LEU A 12 2.84 -3.17 7.02
CA LEU A 12 3.39 -1.90 6.49
C LEU A 12 4.53 -1.40 7.38
N LEU A 13 4.33 -1.44 8.69
CA LEU A 13 5.18 -0.70 9.62
C LEU A 13 6.40 -1.51 10.10
N LYS A 14 6.29 -2.84 10.16
CA LYS A 14 7.41 -3.70 10.54
C LYS A 14 8.42 -3.77 9.39
N PRO A 15 9.71 -3.56 9.65
CA PRO A 15 10.74 -3.81 8.63
C PRO A 15 10.60 -5.25 8.13
N GLY A 16 10.48 -5.40 6.81
CA GLY A 16 10.96 -6.59 6.14
C GLY A 16 12.48 -6.57 6.26
N GLU A 17 13.03 -6.85 7.46
CA GLU A 17 14.46 -7.07 7.58
C GLU A 17 14.85 -8.05 6.47
N GLU A 18 15.88 -7.75 5.70
CA GLU A 18 16.53 -8.70 4.78
C GLU A 18 17.16 -9.88 5.55
N ASN A 19 16.60 -10.26 6.69
CA ASN A 19 16.80 -11.54 7.27
C ASN A 19 16.27 -12.53 6.24
N HIS A 20 17.17 -13.29 5.65
CA HIS A 20 16.85 -14.48 4.85
C HIS A 20 16.20 -15.59 5.72
N GLU A 21 15.33 -15.22 6.67
CA GLU A 21 14.54 -16.13 7.50
C GLU A 21 13.67 -17.03 6.63
N TYR A 22 13.20 -16.51 5.49
CA TYR A 22 12.44 -17.26 4.51
C TYR A 22 13.10 -17.23 3.13
N TRP A 23 12.97 -18.34 2.39
CA TRP A 23 13.57 -18.55 1.07
C TRP A 23 13.13 -17.54 -0.01
N PHE A 24 12.04 -16.81 0.23
CA PHE A 24 11.49 -15.80 -0.68
C PHE A 24 11.84 -14.36 -0.26
N MET A 25 12.59 -14.16 0.84
CA MET A 25 13.07 -12.83 1.24
C MET A 25 14.36 -12.51 0.49
N PHE A 26 14.29 -11.49 -0.36
CA PHE A 26 15.39 -10.98 -1.17
C PHE A 26 15.42 -9.45 -1.10
N SER A 27 16.54 -8.85 -1.52
CA SER A 27 16.69 -7.40 -1.48
C SER A 27 15.63 -6.70 -2.32
N GLY A 28 14.88 -5.78 -1.71
CA GLY A 28 13.76 -5.10 -2.35
C GLY A 28 12.41 -5.82 -2.31
N ILE A 29 12.29 -6.98 -1.64
CA ILE A 29 11.00 -7.64 -1.38
C ILE A 29 9.99 -6.70 -0.71
N ASP A 30 10.51 -5.81 0.13
CA ASP A 30 9.73 -4.85 0.88
C ASP A 30 8.95 -3.88 -0.04
N LYS A 31 9.58 -3.39 -1.11
CA LYS A 31 8.92 -2.54 -2.12
C LYS A 31 7.81 -3.28 -2.87
N ILE A 32 8.00 -4.57 -3.11
CA ILE A 32 6.96 -5.42 -3.73
C ILE A 32 5.80 -5.62 -2.75
N LEU A 33 6.09 -5.77 -1.46
CA LEU A 33 5.09 -5.88 -0.42
C LEU A 33 4.25 -4.60 -0.34
N HIS A 34 4.89 -3.43 -0.26
CA HIS A 34 4.26 -2.12 -0.33
C HIS A 34 3.37 -1.99 -1.57
N LEU A 35 3.91 -2.24 -2.77
CA LEU A 35 3.15 -2.23 -4.03
C LEU A 35 1.91 -3.13 -3.97
N SER A 36 2.06 -4.37 -3.48
CA SER A 36 0.98 -5.37 -3.45
C SER A 36 -0.13 -5.02 -2.44
N ILE A 37 0.24 -4.55 -1.25
CA ILE A 37 -0.69 -4.14 -0.21
C ILE A 37 -1.45 -2.91 -0.66
N PHE A 38 -0.76 -1.90 -1.20
CA PHE A 38 -1.42 -0.70 -1.69
C PHE A 38 -2.25 -0.96 -2.94
N ALA A 39 -1.90 -1.94 -3.78
CA ALA A 39 -2.78 -2.38 -4.86
C ALA A 39 -4.10 -2.98 -4.34
N ALA A 40 -4.04 -3.83 -3.32
CA ALA A 40 -5.25 -4.31 -2.66
C ALA A 40 -6.04 -3.16 -2.03
N LEU A 41 -5.36 -2.21 -1.37
CA LEU A 41 -5.98 -1.03 -0.76
C LEU A 41 -6.71 -0.19 -1.81
N GLY A 42 -6.05 0.20 -2.91
CA GLY A 42 -6.64 0.99 -3.99
C GLY A 42 -7.83 0.29 -4.64
N PHE A 43 -7.74 -1.02 -4.85
CA PHE A 43 -8.84 -1.84 -5.38
C PHE A 43 -10.06 -1.81 -4.43
N PHE A 44 -9.87 -2.14 -3.15
CA PHE A 44 -10.97 -2.16 -2.18
C PHE A 44 -11.52 -0.77 -1.89
N PHE A 45 -10.68 0.26 -1.94
CA PHE A 45 -11.11 1.64 -1.76
C PHE A 45 -12.14 2.04 -2.82
N ILE A 46 -11.86 1.79 -4.11
CA ILE A 46 -12.82 2.10 -5.18
C ILE A 46 -14.03 1.16 -5.11
N ALA A 47 -13.84 -0.11 -4.76
CA ALA A 47 -14.97 -1.03 -4.56
C ALA A 47 -15.96 -0.54 -3.48
N ALA A 48 -15.45 0.06 -2.40
CA ALA A 48 -16.27 0.64 -1.34
C ALA A 48 -16.88 2.00 -1.73
N PHE A 49 -16.16 2.80 -2.52
CA PHE A 49 -16.57 4.14 -2.94
C PHE A 49 -16.57 4.29 -4.48
N PRO A 50 -17.42 3.56 -5.23
CA PRO A 50 -17.33 3.48 -6.70
C PRO A 50 -17.55 4.82 -7.42
N LYS A 51 -18.23 5.76 -6.75
CA LYS A 51 -18.56 7.09 -7.26
C LYS A 51 -17.54 8.18 -6.89
N ILE A 52 -16.44 7.83 -6.20
CA ILE A 52 -15.42 8.83 -5.86
C ILE A 52 -14.77 9.40 -7.12
N ARG A 53 -14.51 10.70 -7.13
CA ARG A 53 -13.78 11.35 -8.23
C ARG A 53 -12.29 11.02 -8.10
N PHE A 54 -11.63 10.80 -9.24
CA PHE A 54 -10.22 10.40 -9.29
C PHE A 54 -9.28 11.35 -8.52
N TYR A 55 -9.54 12.67 -8.56
CA TYR A 55 -8.70 13.62 -7.84
C TYR A 55 -8.84 13.54 -6.30
N TYR A 56 -10.01 13.13 -5.77
CA TYR A 56 -10.14 12.85 -4.34
C TYR A 56 -9.43 11.56 -3.96
N PHE A 57 -9.54 10.54 -4.81
CA PHE A 57 -8.84 9.27 -4.63
C PHE A 57 -7.32 9.47 -4.54
N ILE A 58 -6.72 10.19 -5.51
CA ILE A 58 -5.27 10.40 -5.52
C ILE A 58 -4.80 11.26 -4.34
N GLN A 59 -5.56 12.28 -3.92
CA GLN A 59 -5.24 13.09 -2.75
C GLN A 59 -5.23 12.25 -1.47
N ILE A 60 -6.24 11.41 -1.27
CA ILE A 60 -6.34 10.53 -0.10
C ILE A 60 -5.17 9.54 -0.08
N ILE A 61 -4.84 8.94 -1.22
CA ILE A 61 -3.75 7.96 -1.30
C ILE A 61 -2.40 8.60 -1.06
N LEU A 62 -2.12 9.76 -1.66
CA LEU A 62 -0.87 10.46 -1.42
C LEU A 62 -0.75 10.84 0.05
N LEU A 63 -1.79 11.41 0.65
CA LEU A 63 -1.81 11.72 2.08
C LEU A 63 -1.57 10.47 2.94
N TYR A 64 -2.19 9.34 2.57
CA TYR A 64 -2.03 8.09 3.28
C TYR A 64 -0.62 7.52 3.16
N ALA A 65 -0.04 7.47 1.94
CA ALA A 65 1.32 7.01 1.68
C ALA A 65 2.38 7.87 2.41
N PHE A 66 2.22 9.20 2.40
CA PHE A 66 3.10 10.08 3.18
C PHE A 66 2.96 9.84 4.68
N LEU A 67 1.73 9.67 5.17
CA LEU A 67 1.48 9.42 6.58
C LEU A 67 2.07 8.09 7.03
N THR A 68 1.99 7.04 6.21
CA THR A 68 2.55 5.73 6.54
C THR A 68 4.06 5.77 6.65
N GLU A 69 4.74 6.49 5.76
CA GLU A 69 6.19 6.70 5.84
C GLU A 69 6.62 7.44 7.11
N ILE A 70 5.91 8.52 7.47
CA ILE A 70 6.17 9.26 8.72
C ILE A 70 5.99 8.33 9.92
N LEU A 71 4.92 7.52 9.92
CA LEU A 71 4.68 6.57 11.00
C LEU A 71 5.72 5.44 11.04
N GLN A 72 6.24 4.99 9.90
CA GLN A 72 7.34 4.01 9.84
C GLN A 72 8.60 4.55 10.49
N GLU A 73 8.97 5.79 10.20
CA GLU A 73 10.14 6.45 10.80
C GLU A 73 9.94 6.66 12.32
N GLU A 74 8.79 7.21 12.72
CA GLU A 74 8.47 7.50 14.13
C GLU A 74 8.38 6.24 15.00
N MET A 75 8.04 5.09 14.43
CA MET A 75 8.01 3.82 15.17
C MET A 75 9.40 3.34 15.60
N GLY A 76 10.48 3.89 15.05
CA GLY A 76 11.84 3.61 15.50
C GLY A 76 12.27 2.15 15.34
N LEU A 77 11.60 1.39 14.46
CA LEU A 77 11.89 -0.02 14.17
C LEU A 77 13.09 -0.21 13.22
N GLY A 78 13.91 0.84 13.02
CA GLY A 78 15.07 0.79 12.14
C GLY A 78 14.79 1.10 10.66
N ARG A 79 13.59 1.59 10.31
CA ARG A 79 13.32 2.18 8.98
C ARG A 79 13.54 3.68 8.99
N SER A 80 14.16 4.18 7.92
CA SER A 80 14.11 5.60 7.55
C SER A 80 13.00 5.83 6.53
N MET A 81 12.46 7.04 6.49
CA MET A 81 11.59 7.48 5.40
C MET A 81 12.27 7.22 4.04
N GLU A 82 11.59 6.49 3.15
CA GLU A 82 12.13 6.15 1.82
C GLU A 82 11.17 6.66 0.73
N THR A 83 11.64 7.58 -0.10
CA THR A 83 10.81 8.12 -1.20
C THR A 83 10.34 7.04 -2.19
N LEU A 84 11.10 5.95 -2.34
CA LEU A 84 10.70 4.83 -3.19
C LEU A 84 9.50 4.07 -2.64
N ASP A 85 9.28 4.05 -1.33
CA ASP A 85 8.14 3.38 -0.72
C ASP A 85 6.86 4.20 -0.99
N ILE A 86 6.90 5.54 -0.92
CA ILE A 86 5.82 6.43 -1.37
C ILE A 86 5.46 6.18 -2.84
N VAL A 87 6.48 5.99 -3.69
CA VAL A 87 6.28 5.69 -5.11
C VAL A 87 5.63 4.31 -5.27
N ALA A 88 6.11 3.28 -4.56
CA ALA A 88 5.55 1.94 -4.59
C ALA A 88 4.08 1.93 -4.12
N ASP A 89 3.78 2.64 -3.04
CA ASP A 89 2.45 2.79 -2.46
C ASP A 89 1.48 3.46 -3.43
N THR A 90 1.91 4.58 -4.03
CA THR A 90 1.11 5.34 -5.00
C THR A 90 0.84 4.52 -6.25
N VAL A 91 1.88 3.87 -6.81
CA VAL A 91 1.75 3.03 -8.00
C VAL A 91 0.87 1.81 -7.70
N GLY A 92 1.03 1.18 -6.54
CA GLY A 92 0.20 0.07 -6.09
C GLY A 92 -1.27 0.46 -6.11
N CYS A 93 -1.62 1.55 -5.41
CA CYS A 93 -2.98 2.06 -5.39
C CYS A 93 -3.56 2.37 -6.77
N LEU A 94 -2.76 2.95 -7.68
CA LEU A 94 -3.19 3.20 -9.07
C LEU A 94 -3.45 1.89 -9.83
N ILE A 95 -2.61 0.87 -9.65
CA ILE A 95 -2.85 -0.46 -10.23
C ILE A 95 -4.19 -1.01 -9.74
N GLY A 96 -4.44 -0.97 -8.42
CA GLY A 96 -5.70 -1.40 -7.82
C GLY A 96 -6.92 -0.65 -8.39
N TYR A 97 -6.80 0.67 -8.53
CA TYR A 97 -7.82 1.53 -9.16
C TYR A 97 -8.17 1.05 -10.57
N TYR A 98 -7.16 0.89 -11.43
CA TYR A 98 -7.39 0.54 -12.82
C TYR A 98 -7.88 -0.90 -12.99
N ILE A 99 -7.43 -1.84 -12.15
CA ILE A 99 -7.97 -3.20 -12.12
C ILE A 99 -9.47 -3.15 -11.82
N TYR A 100 -9.89 -2.43 -10.78
CA TYR A 100 -11.31 -2.31 -10.45
C TYR A 100 -12.10 -1.69 -11.60
N LYS A 101 -11.63 -0.57 -12.16
CA LYS A 101 -12.32 0.11 -13.28
C LYS A 101 -12.40 -0.75 -14.54
N PHE A 102 -11.38 -1.55 -14.81
CA PHE A 102 -11.41 -2.52 -15.90
C PHE A 102 -12.46 -3.61 -15.67
N LEU A 103 -12.53 -4.17 -14.46
CA LEU A 103 -13.52 -5.18 -14.11
C LEU A 103 -14.95 -4.62 -14.10
N GLU A 104 -15.14 -3.42 -13.54
CA GLU A 104 -16.42 -2.70 -13.55
C GLU A 104 -16.89 -2.53 -14.99
N LYS A 105 -16.07 -1.97 -15.89
CA LYS A 105 -16.45 -1.78 -17.30
C LYS A 105 -16.76 -3.08 -18.05
N ARG A 106 -16.16 -4.21 -17.64
CA ARG A 106 -16.25 -5.48 -18.37
C ARG A 106 -17.39 -6.39 -17.87
N PHE A 107 -17.75 -6.29 -16.59
CA PHE A 107 -18.62 -7.27 -15.94
C PHE A 107 -19.76 -6.66 -15.10
N LEU A 108 -19.74 -5.36 -14.80
CA LEU A 108 -20.77 -4.66 -14.04
C LEU A 108 -21.51 -3.64 -14.91
#